data_AF-A0A372QK68-F1
#
_entry.id   AF-A0A372QK68-F1
#
_cell.length_a   1.000
_cell.length_b   1.000
_cell.length_c   1.000
_cell.angle_alpha   90.00
_cell.angle_beta   90.00
_cell.angle_gamma   90.00
#
_symmetry.space_group_name_H-M   'P 1'
#
loop_
_entity.id
_entity.type
_entity.pdbx_description
1 polymer ?
#
loop_
_entity_poly.entity_id
_entity_poly.type
_entity_poly.pdbx_seq_one_letter_code
_entity_poly.pdbx_strand_id
1 'polypeptide(L)'
;MAIDILLQQSAHGFQHDLESFFYVLCWICCEFEGPCGTSRDKGCERKNLIAWATGLPENIGFMKLGMMQQFDYVMDTFSPYFKSFHHFMRKLHKMMFTAGRIKHDISYEKILKVFQDEIIRRDDENLPTNFGDLGIGT
;
A
#
# COMPACT_ATOMS: atom_id res chain seq x y z
N MET A 1 9.16 4.39 -6.19
CA MET A 1 10.30 3.59 -6.69
C MET A 1 10.44 2.32 -5.88
N ALA A 2 10.66 1.20 -6.58
CA ALA A 2 10.84 -0.13 -6.03
C ALA A 2 12.22 -0.34 -5.38
N ILE A 3 12.31 -1.28 -4.45
CA ILE A 3 13.52 -1.56 -3.64
C ILE A 3 14.69 -1.92 -4.55
N ASP A 4 14.52 -2.85 -5.49
CA ASP A 4 15.62 -3.32 -6.34
C ASP A 4 16.18 -2.22 -7.26
N ILE A 5 15.33 -1.26 -7.66
CA ILE A 5 15.74 -0.09 -8.45
C ILE A 5 16.52 0.89 -7.58
N LEU A 6 16.03 1.16 -6.36
CA LEU A 6 16.69 2.03 -5.39
C LEU A 6 18.07 1.51 -4.99
N LEU A 7 18.22 0.18 -4.91
CA LEU A 7 19.47 -0.50 -4.57
C LEU A 7 20.35 -0.81 -5.80
N GLN A 8 19.94 -0.40 -7.00
CA GLN A 8 20.67 -0.66 -8.25
C GLN A 8 20.94 -2.16 -8.51
N GLN A 9 20.02 -3.03 -8.08
CA GLN A 9 20.15 -4.49 -8.18
C GLN A 9 19.46 -5.07 -9.41
N SER A 10 18.54 -4.33 -10.02
CA SER A 10 17.74 -4.79 -11.16
C SER A 10 17.48 -3.65 -12.15
N ALA A 11 17.29 -4.00 -13.42
CA ALA A 11 16.69 -3.09 -14.38
C ALA A 11 15.18 -2.96 -14.13
N HIS A 12 14.60 -1.81 -14.51
CA HIS A 12 13.17 -1.56 -14.37
C HIS A 12 12.33 -2.54 -15.21
N GLY A 13 11.13 -2.83 -14.72
CA GLY A 13 10.24 -3.87 -15.25
C GLY A 13 8.93 -3.89 -14.47
N PHE A 14 7.93 -4.61 -15.00
CA PHE A 14 6.53 -4.51 -14.55
C PHE A 14 6.33 -4.80 -13.05
N GLN A 15 7.12 -5.70 -12.46
CA GLN A 15 7.05 -6.00 -11.03
C GLN A 15 7.35 -4.76 -10.17
N HIS A 16 8.23 -3.88 -10.64
CA HIS A 16 8.59 -2.64 -9.94
C HIS A 16 7.46 -1.60 -9.97
N ASP A 17 6.62 -1.65 -11.00
CA ASP A 17 5.39 -0.84 -11.08
C ASP A 17 4.35 -1.35 -10.10
N LEU A 18 4.17 -2.68 -10.01
CA LEU A 18 3.30 -3.29 -9.01
C LEU A 18 3.76 -2.96 -7.58
N GLU A 19 5.06 -3.06 -7.30
CA GLU A 19 5.63 -2.66 -6.02
C GLU A 19 5.38 -1.17 -5.71
N SER A 20 5.57 -0.31 -6.72
CA SER A 20 5.31 1.12 -6.57
C SER A 20 3.82 1.43 -6.34
N PHE A 21 2.93 0.71 -7.00
CA PHE A 21 1.48 0.79 -6.77
C PHE A 21 1.13 0.42 -5.31
N PHE A 22 1.72 -0.64 -4.77
CA PHE A 22 1.53 -1.01 -3.36
C PHE A 22 1.97 0.11 -2.39
N TYR A 23 3.09 0.77 -2.67
CA TYR A 23 3.53 1.91 -1.85
C TYR A 23 2.58 3.10 -1.92
N VAL A 24 1.97 3.36 -3.09
CA VAL A 24 0.93 4.39 -3.23
C VAL A 24 -0.28 4.07 -2.36
N LEU A 25 -0.72 2.81 -2.29
CA LEU A 25 -1.81 2.41 -1.40
C LEU A 25 -1.48 2.66 0.07
N CYS A 26 -0.25 2.32 0.50
CA CYS A 26 0.21 2.61 1.86
C CYS A 26 0.20 4.11 2.14
N TRP A 27 0.65 4.93 1.18
CA TRP A 27 0.65 6.38 1.28
C TRP A 27 -0.76 6.94 1.44
N ILE A 28 -1.71 6.48 0.62
CA ILE A 28 -3.12 6.86 0.73
C ILE A 28 -3.67 6.52 2.11
N CYS A 29 -3.39 5.32 2.62
CA CYS A 29 -3.87 4.88 3.93
C CYS A 29 -3.31 5.72 5.08
N CYS A 30 -2.15 6.35 4.91
CA CYS A 30 -1.52 7.18 5.95
C CYS A 30 -1.90 8.66 5.87
N GLU A 31 -2.02 9.22 4.66
CA GLU A 31 -2.19 10.65 4.44
C GLU A 31 -3.65 11.13 4.44
N PHE A 32 -4.62 10.23 4.23
CA PHE A 32 -6.02 10.61 4.15
C PHE A 32 -6.84 10.05 5.32
N GLU A 33 -7.91 10.76 5.68
CA GLU A 33 -8.84 10.41 6.76
C GLU A 33 -10.30 10.34 6.30
N GLY A 34 -10.54 10.43 4.99
CA GLY A 34 -11.88 10.44 4.41
C GLY A 34 -11.87 10.41 2.89
N PRO A 35 -13.06 10.36 2.25
CA PRO A 35 -13.19 10.43 0.80
C PRO A 35 -12.79 11.82 0.27
N CYS A 36 -12.73 11.96 -1.06
CA CYS A 36 -12.50 13.23 -1.76
C CYS A 36 -11.21 13.97 -1.36
N GLY A 37 -10.16 13.23 -0.97
CA GLY A 37 -8.87 13.82 -0.62
C GLY A 37 -8.85 14.50 0.75
N THR A 38 -9.76 14.14 1.65
CA THR A 38 -9.76 14.63 3.04
C THR A 38 -8.43 14.29 3.71
N SER A 39 -7.56 15.30 3.82
CA SER A 39 -6.22 15.15 4.36
C SER A 39 -6.28 14.89 5.86
N ARG A 40 -5.44 13.98 6.32
CA ARG A 40 -5.22 13.72 7.75
C ARG A 40 -4.53 14.91 8.42
N ASP A 41 -4.77 15.10 9.71
CA ASP A 41 -4.11 16.18 10.47
C ASP A 41 -2.57 16.08 10.45
N LYS A 42 -1.89 17.23 10.35
CA LYS A 42 -0.42 17.34 10.26
C LYS A 42 0.32 16.81 11.51
N GLY A 43 -0.37 16.69 12.65
CA GLY A 43 0.18 16.13 13.89
C GLY A 43 0.28 14.60 13.95
N CYS A 44 -0.38 13.87 13.05
CA CYS A 44 -0.35 12.40 13.05
C CYS A 44 1.03 11.83 12.67
N GLU A 45 1.37 10.66 13.21
CA GLU A 45 2.65 9.98 12.99
C GLU A 45 2.81 9.47 11.54
N ARG A 46 3.17 10.38 10.62
CA ARG A 46 3.58 10.07 9.23
C ARG A 46 5.02 9.60 9.12
N LYS A 47 5.74 9.54 10.24
CA LYS A 47 7.22 9.55 10.30
C LYS A 47 7.85 8.41 9.49
N ASN A 48 7.17 7.28 9.40
CA ASN A 48 7.64 6.10 8.69
C ASN A 48 7.67 6.26 7.16
N LEU A 49 6.70 6.98 6.58
CA LEU A 49 6.59 7.12 5.12
C LEU A 49 7.45 8.24 4.55
N ILE A 50 7.77 9.29 5.33
CA ILE A 50 8.66 10.37 4.85
C ILE A 50 10.04 9.79 4.47
N ALA A 51 10.50 8.77 5.19
CA ALA A 51 11.73 8.03 4.90
C ALA A 51 11.67 7.24 3.58
N TRP A 52 10.48 7.05 2.99
CA TRP A 52 10.32 6.40 1.68
C TRP A 52 10.52 7.36 0.49
N ALA A 53 10.62 8.66 0.76
CA ALA A 53 10.71 9.71 -0.24
C ALA A 53 11.91 10.65 -0.03
N THR A 54 12.57 10.60 1.13
CA THR A 54 13.63 11.54 1.50
C THR A 54 14.94 10.82 1.77
N GLY A 55 16.04 11.33 1.20
CA GLY A 55 17.40 10.83 1.44
C GLY A 55 18.03 10.17 0.23
N LEU A 56 19.15 9.47 0.47
CA LEU A 56 19.85 8.71 -0.58
C LEU A 56 18.98 7.53 -1.05
N PRO A 57 18.94 7.21 -2.36
CA PRO A 57 18.16 6.09 -2.88
C PRO A 57 18.38 4.77 -2.14
N GLU A 58 19.64 4.44 -1.82
CA GLU A 58 19.97 3.21 -1.10
C GLU A 58 19.36 3.16 0.31
N ASN A 59 19.40 4.28 1.03
CA ASN A 59 18.79 4.39 2.36
C ASN A 59 17.27 4.19 2.26
N ILE A 60 16.63 4.79 1.26
CA ILE A 60 15.20 4.59 0.99
C ILE A 60 14.92 3.11 0.71
N GLY A 61 15.78 2.45 -0.09
CA GLY A 61 15.68 1.03 -0.42
C GLY A 61 15.75 0.13 0.82
N PHE A 62 16.73 0.34 1.69
CA PHE A 62 16.88 -0.43 2.93
C PHE A 62 15.72 -0.19 3.93
N MET A 63 15.25 1.05 4.05
CA MET A 63 14.10 1.37 4.89
C MET A 63 12.84 0.66 4.42
N LYS A 64 12.55 0.70 3.11
CA LYS A 64 11.42 -0.02 2.52
C LYS A 64 11.54 -1.53 2.73
N LEU A 65 12.74 -2.09 2.50
CA LEU A 65 12.99 -3.52 2.71
C LEU A 65 12.67 -3.96 4.14
N GLY A 66 13.18 -3.24 5.14
CA GLY A 66 12.90 -3.53 6.55
C GLY A 66 11.41 -3.39 6.88
N MET A 67 10.75 -2.37 6.35
CA MET A 67 9.32 -2.14 6.57
C MET A 67 8.42 -3.15 5.88
N MET A 68 8.80 -3.69 4.72
CA MET A 68 8.06 -4.80 4.09
C MET A 68 8.29 -6.12 4.84
N GLN A 69 9.41 -6.31 5.54
CA GLN A 69 9.55 -7.44 6.47
C GLN A 69 8.67 -7.28 7.71
N GLN A 70 8.46 -6.04 8.15
CA GLN A 70 7.73 -5.69 9.36
C GLN A 70 6.45 -4.91 9.05
N PHE A 71 5.68 -5.38 8.06
CA PHE A 71 4.58 -4.60 7.49
C PHE A 71 3.47 -4.20 8.49
N ASP A 72 3.34 -4.92 9.60
CA ASP A 72 2.40 -4.57 10.66
C ASP A 72 2.69 -3.18 11.25
N TYR A 73 3.96 -2.79 11.40
CA TYR A 73 4.34 -1.44 11.84
C TYR A 73 3.98 -0.35 10.81
N VAL A 74 3.89 -0.70 9.53
CA VAL A 74 3.41 0.22 8.49
C VAL A 74 1.89 0.39 8.64
N MET A 75 1.16 -0.71 8.82
CA MET A 75 -0.29 -0.66 9.02
C MET A 75 -0.69 0.08 10.30
N ASP A 76 0.13 0.06 11.35
CA ASP A 76 -0.13 0.81 12.58
C ASP A 76 -0.12 2.34 12.36
N THR A 77 0.52 2.81 11.29
CA THR A 77 0.49 4.24 10.90
C THR A 77 -0.73 4.61 10.06
N PHE A 78 -1.51 3.64 9.60
CA PHE A 78 -2.70 3.91 8.78
C PHE A 78 -3.73 4.70 9.58
N SER A 79 -4.47 5.55 8.89
CA SER A 79 -5.60 6.26 9.49
C SER A 79 -6.64 5.25 9.97
N PRO A 80 -7.26 5.48 11.15
CA PRO A 80 -8.38 4.67 11.64
C PRO A 80 -9.54 4.55 10.63
N TYR A 81 -9.68 5.52 9.73
CA TYR A 81 -10.64 5.49 8.63
C TYR A 81 -10.50 4.21 7.76
N PHE A 82 -9.28 3.76 7.52
CA PHE A 82 -8.98 2.58 6.71
C PHE A 82 -8.98 1.26 7.50
N LYS A 83 -9.46 1.23 8.76
CA LYS A 83 -9.40 0.04 9.61
C LYS A 83 -10.01 -1.22 8.97
N SER A 84 -11.14 -1.08 8.26
CA SER A 84 -11.76 -2.20 7.54
C SER A 84 -10.94 -2.70 6.35
N PHE A 85 -9.98 -1.90 5.86
CA PHE A 85 -9.08 -2.22 4.75
C PHE A 85 -7.79 -2.94 5.20
N HIS A 86 -7.49 -2.98 6.50
CA HIS A 86 -6.26 -3.60 7.02
C HIS A 86 -6.14 -5.09 6.66
N HIS A 87 -7.26 -5.83 6.71
CA HIS A 87 -7.27 -7.24 6.35
C HIS A 87 -6.83 -7.43 4.88
N PHE A 88 -7.37 -6.62 3.98
CA PHE A 88 -7.01 -6.65 2.57
C PHE A 88 -5.55 -6.24 2.35
N MET A 89 -5.08 -5.16 2.97
CA MET A 89 -3.68 -4.71 2.84
C MET A 89 -2.69 -5.79 3.30
N ARG A 90 -2.99 -6.49 4.41
CA ARG A 90 -2.19 -7.62 4.88
C ARG A 90 -2.22 -8.80 3.90
N LYS A 91 -3.38 -9.12 3.32
CA LYS A 91 -3.52 -10.17 2.28
C LYS A 91 -2.70 -9.82 1.03
N LEU A 92 -2.84 -8.60 0.53
CA LEU A 92 -2.11 -8.09 -0.61
C LEU A 92 -0.59 -8.11 -0.36
N HIS A 93 -0.14 -7.64 0.80
CA HIS A 93 1.26 -7.69 1.21
C HIS A 93 1.82 -9.12 1.20
N LYS A 94 1.15 -10.07 1.85
CA LYS A 94 1.59 -11.49 1.88
C LYS A 94 1.60 -12.13 0.48
N MET A 95 0.71 -11.68 -0.40
CA MET A 95 0.67 -12.15 -1.78
C MET A 95 1.88 -11.61 -2.56
N MET A 96 2.18 -10.33 -2.44
CA MET A 96 3.22 -9.65 -3.21
C MET A 96 4.64 -9.85 -2.69
N PHE A 97 4.85 -9.94 -1.37
CA PHE A 97 6.19 -9.87 -0.77
C PHE A 97 6.61 -11.16 -0.06
N THR A 98 7.91 -11.42 -0.03
CA THR A 98 8.55 -12.46 0.80
C THR A 98 9.90 -11.93 1.26
N ALA A 99 10.16 -12.01 2.57
CA ALA A 99 11.34 -11.40 3.20
C ALA A 99 11.56 -9.92 2.78
N GLY A 100 10.46 -9.19 2.58
CA GLY A 100 10.45 -7.77 2.19
C GLY A 100 10.75 -7.48 0.72
N ARG A 101 10.95 -8.50 -0.11
CA ARG A 101 11.14 -8.36 -1.56
C ARG A 101 9.90 -8.79 -2.31
N ILE A 102 9.63 -8.15 -3.45
CA ILE A 102 8.55 -8.59 -4.32
C ILE A 102 8.83 -10.01 -4.85
N LYS A 103 7.81 -10.86 -4.90
CA LYS A 103 7.96 -12.23 -5.39
C LYS A 103 8.11 -12.26 -6.90
N HIS A 104 8.92 -13.20 -7.39
CA HIS A 104 9.14 -13.39 -8.84
C HIS A 104 7.92 -13.93 -9.59
N ASP A 105 7.01 -14.61 -8.90
CA ASP A 105 5.80 -15.18 -9.51
C ASP A 105 4.61 -14.20 -9.52
N ILE A 106 4.82 -12.93 -9.18
CA ILE A 106 3.78 -11.91 -9.21
C ILE A 106 3.36 -11.61 -10.66
N SER A 107 2.07 -11.32 -10.87
CA SER A 107 1.54 -10.94 -12.18
C SER A 107 0.38 -9.95 -12.03
N TYR A 108 0.10 -9.20 -13.09
CA TYR A 108 -1.09 -8.33 -13.13
C TYR A 108 -2.38 -9.12 -12.89
N GLU A 109 -2.50 -10.33 -13.44
CA GLU A 109 -3.68 -11.18 -13.26
C GLU A 109 -3.91 -11.52 -11.78
N LYS A 110 -2.86 -11.89 -11.04
CA LYS A 110 -2.97 -12.17 -9.59
C LYS A 110 -3.42 -10.94 -8.81
N ILE A 111 -2.92 -9.75 -9.17
CA ILE A 111 -3.31 -8.48 -8.56
C ILE A 111 -4.76 -8.15 -8.91
N LEU A 112 -5.16 -8.19 -10.18
CA LEU A 112 -6.54 -7.91 -10.60
C LEU A 112 -7.53 -8.85 -9.92
N LYS A 113 -7.21 -10.14 -9.85
CA LYS A 113 -8.04 -11.14 -9.19
C LYS A 113 -8.22 -10.83 -7.70
N VAL A 114 -7.16 -10.50 -6.97
CA VAL A 114 -7.30 -10.22 -5.52
C VAL A 114 -8.15 -8.97 -5.26
N PHE A 115 -8.09 -7.97 -6.13
CA PHE A 115 -8.94 -6.78 -6.04
C PHE A 115 -10.40 -7.10 -6.37
N GLN A 116 -10.67 -7.86 -7.43
CA GLN A 116 -12.03 -8.29 -7.78
C GLN A 116 -12.66 -9.12 -6.67
N ASP A 117 -11.92 -10.09 -6.12
CA ASP A 117 -12.39 -10.91 -5.00
C ASP A 117 -12.74 -10.04 -3.77
N GLU A 118 -11.97 -8.98 -3.49
CA GLU A 118 -12.24 -8.05 -2.37
C GLU A 118 -13.44 -7.13 -2.63
N ILE A 119 -13.65 -6.69 -3.87
CA ILE A 119 -14.83 -5.89 -4.26
C ILE A 119 -16.09 -6.71 -4.05
N ILE A 120 -16.14 -7.93 -4.61
CA ILE A 120 -17.30 -8.84 -4.47
C ILE A 120 -17.58 -9.11 -2.99
N ARG A 121 -16.55 -9.41 -2.19
CA ARG A 121 -16.69 -9.66 -0.75
C ARG A 121 -17.30 -8.47 0.00
N ARG A 122 -16.92 -7.24 -0.36
CA ARG A 122 -17.46 -6.01 0.27
C ARG A 122 -18.91 -5.76 -0.13
N ASP A 123 -19.25 -6.02 -1.38
CA ASP A 123 -20.62 -5.92 -1.89
C ASP A 123 -21.54 -6.94 -1.18
N ASP A 124 -21.09 -8.19 -1.04
CA ASP A 124 -21.85 -9.27 -0.39
C ASP A 124 -22.07 -9.03 1.11
N GLU A 125 -21.06 -8.51 1.82
CA GLU A 125 -21.12 -8.31 3.27
C GLU A 125 -21.89 -7.03 3.67
N ASN A 126 -22.37 -6.21 2.74
CA ASN A 126 -22.85 -4.83 3.01
C ASN A 126 -21.89 -4.06 3.93
N LEU A 127 -20.60 -4.38 3.86
CA LEU A 127 -19.60 -3.67 4.64
C LEU A 127 -19.70 -2.22 4.22
N PRO A 128 -19.83 -1.27 5.16
CA PRO A 128 -19.90 0.12 4.77
C PRO A 128 -18.67 0.41 3.91
N THR A 129 -18.93 0.87 2.70
CA THR A 129 -17.98 1.71 1.97
C THR A 129 -17.82 2.94 2.87
N ASN A 130 -16.98 2.83 3.91
CA ASN A 130 -16.61 3.98 4.74
C ASN A 130 -16.01 5.09 3.86
N PHE A 131 -15.62 4.75 2.63
CA PHE A 131 -15.65 5.59 1.44
C PHE A 131 -17.04 6.19 1.24
N GLY A 132 -17.35 7.23 2.03
CA GLY A 132 -18.57 8.02 1.89
C GLY A 132 -18.86 8.30 0.42
N ASP A 133 -20.15 8.28 0.10
CA ASP A 133 -20.73 8.44 -1.23
C ASP A 133 -19.80 9.20 -2.18
N LEU A 134 -19.25 8.51 -3.18
CA LEU A 134 -18.21 9.04 -4.08
C LEU A 134 -18.71 10.23 -4.91
N GLY A 135 -19.95 10.67 -4.74
CA GLY A 135 -20.52 11.82 -5.44
C GLY A 135 -20.58 11.61 -6.95
N ILE A 136 -20.36 10.37 -7.42
CA ILE A 136 -20.55 9.97 -8.81
C ILE A 136 -22.02 9.60 -8.96
N GLY A 137 -22.88 10.60 -8.76
CA GLY A 137 -24.26 10.55 -9.17
C GLY A 137 -24.31 10.57 -10.70
N THR A 138 -25.11 9.64 -11.23
CA THR A 138 -25.60 9.44 -12.61
C THR A 138 -25.37 10.57 -13.63
#